data_AF-A0A9E2I7I1-F1
#
_entry.id   AF-A0A9E2I7I1-F1
#
_cell.length_a   1.000
_cell.length_b   1.000
_cell.length_c   1.000
_cell.angle_alpha   90.00
_cell.angle_beta   90.00
_cell.angle_gamma   90.00
#
_symmetry.space_group_name_H-M   'P 1'
#
loop_
_entity.id
_entity.type
_entity.pdbx_description
1 polymer ?
#
loop_
_entity_poly.entity_id
_entity_poly.type
_entity_poly.pdbx_seq_one_letter_code
_entity_poly.pdbx_strand_id
1 'polypeptide(L)'
;MKYIISVFSFFLIPATVYAQYGLNETAGGTGLKNSKTVELLAGGIVGSILSIIGILFFILMVYGGFLWMTARGDEGQVEKGKDTIIAAIIGMAIVLASYAITVFVFSGLV
;
A
#
# COMPACT_ATOMS: atom_id res chain seq x y z
N MET A 1 -10.21 0.33 20.81
CA MET A 1 -9.10 1.18 20.32
C MET A 1 -7.72 0.61 20.65
N LYS A 2 -7.44 0.18 21.90
CA LYS A 2 -6.13 -0.39 22.30
C LYS A 2 -5.67 -1.63 21.51
N TYR A 3 -6.59 -2.55 21.19
CA TYR A 3 -6.27 -3.78 20.43
C TYR A 3 -5.95 -3.51 18.95
N ILE A 4 -6.60 -2.52 18.33
CA ILE A 4 -6.36 -2.14 16.92
C ILE A 4 -4.94 -1.59 16.74
N ILE A 5 -4.46 -0.79 17.70
CA ILE A 5 -3.13 -0.18 17.69
C ILE A 5 -2.02 -1.22 17.95
N SER A 6 -2.28 -2.21 18.82
CA SER A 6 -1.32 -3.28 19.10
C SER A 6 -1.15 -4.26 17.93
N VAL A 7 -2.23 -4.58 17.22
CA VAL A 7 -2.18 -5.44 16.02
C VAL A 7 -1.47 -4.71 14.87
N PHE A 8 -1.69 -3.40 14.75
CA PHE A 8 -1.00 -2.54 13.78
C PHE A 8 0.51 -2.49 14.03
N SER A 9 0.96 -2.42 15.28
CA SER A 9 2.39 -2.41 15.63
C SER A 9 3.07 -3.76 15.43
N PHE A 10 2.38 -4.87 15.73
CA PHE A 10 2.93 -6.22 15.54
C PHE A 10 3.08 -6.60 14.06
N PHE A 11 2.24 -6.04 13.17
CA PHE A 11 2.30 -6.28 11.73
C PHE A 11 3.30 -5.37 10.99
N LEU A 12 3.76 -4.27 11.61
CA LEU A 12 4.74 -3.35 11.00
C LEU A 12 6.20 -3.85 11.05
N ILE A 13 6.53 -4.73 12.01
CA ILE A 13 7.88 -5.30 12.18
C ILE A 13 8.31 -6.15 10.96
N PRO A 14 7.45 -7.00 10.37
CA PRO A 14 7.82 -7.69 9.14
C PRO A 14 7.95 -6.79 7.91
N ALA A 15 7.23 -5.66 7.83
CA ALA A 15 7.22 -4.80 6.64
C ALA A 15 8.59 -4.15 6.35
N THR A 16 9.37 -3.85 7.39
CA THR A 16 10.75 -3.34 7.23
C THR A 16 11.72 -4.43 6.75
N VAL A 17 11.49 -5.69 7.14
CA VAL A 17 12.33 -6.84 6.77
C VAL A 17 12.09 -7.27 5.31
N TYR A 18 10.83 -7.28 4.83
CA TYR A 18 10.51 -7.66 3.45
C TYR A 18 10.96 -6.61 2.41
N ALA A 19 11.09 -5.34 2.79
CA ALA A 19 11.62 -4.28 1.92
C ALA A 19 13.12 -4.48 1.56
N GLN A 20 13.86 -5.26 2.35
CA GLN A 20 15.29 -5.51 2.12
C GLN A 20 15.55 -6.66 1.12
N TYR A 21 14.56 -7.54 0.89
CA TYR A 21 14.74 -8.74 0.07
C TYR A 21 14.90 -8.41 -1.43
N GLY A 22 14.01 -7.60 -2.02
CA GLY A 22 14.12 -7.17 -3.43
C GLY A 22 15.23 -6.14 -3.70
N LEU A 23 15.70 -5.48 -2.64
CA LEU A 23 16.74 -4.46 -2.71
C LEU A 23 18.13 -5.07 -2.91
N ASN A 24 18.37 -6.29 -2.38
CA ASN A 24 19.63 -7.01 -2.55
C ASN A 24 19.77 -7.59 -3.97
N GLU A 25 18.68 -8.09 -4.56
CA GLU A 25 18.67 -8.57 -5.95
C GLU A 25 18.87 -7.43 -6.96
N THR A 26 18.25 -6.26 -6.72
CA THR A 26 18.39 -5.08 -7.58
C THR A 26 19.75 -4.39 -7.41
N ALA A 27 20.33 -4.40 -6.20
CA ALA A 27 21.68 -3.88 -5.95
C ALA A 27 22.79 -4.75 -6.55
N GLY A 28 22.57 -6.07 -6.65
CA GLY A 28 23.52 -7.01 -7.26
C GLY A 28 23.69 -6.82 -8.78
N GLY A 29 22.66 -6.33 -9.47
CA GLY A 29 22.69 -6.12 -10.92
C GLY A 29 23.41 -4.85 -11.39
N THR A 30 23.64 -3.87 -10.50
CA THR A 30 24.19 -2.53 -10.88
C THR A 30 25.62 -2.28 -10.41
N GLY A 31 26.24 -3.21 -9.67
CA GLY A 31 27.63 -3.06 -9.21
C GLY A 31 27.87 -1.90 -8.24
N LEU A 32 26.82 -1.23 -7.75
CA LEU A 32 26.92 -0.08 -6.86
C LEU A 32 27.13 -0.54 -5.41
N LYS A 33 28.40 -0.68 -5.01
CA LYS A 33 28.78 -0.74 -3.60
C LYS A 33 28.35 0.57 -2.89
N ASN A 34 27.33 0.47 -2.05
CA ASN A 34 27.06 1.36 -0.90
C ASN A 34 26.97 2.89 -1.16
N SER A 35 26.67 3.34 -2.37
CA SER A 35 26.76 4.79 -2.73
C SER A 35 25.43 5.46 -3.07
N LYS A 36 24.29 4.83 -2.77
CA LYS A 36 22.99 5.51 -2.78
C LYS A 36 22.18 5.20 -1.53
N THR A 37 22.73 5.55 -0.37
CA THR A 37 22.03 5.48 0.93
C THR A 37 20.65 6.14 0.86
N VAL A 38 20.48 7.20 0.05
CA VAL A 38 19.20 7.89 -0.14
C VAL A 38 18.20 7.08 -0.98
N GLU A 39 18.66 6.33 -1.99
CA GLU A 39 17.79 5.53 -2.86
C GLU A 39 17.37 4.22 -2.18
N LEU A 40 18.27 3.60 -1.40
CA LEU A 40 17.93 2.49 -0.51
C LEU A 40 16.97 2.93 0.62
N LEU A 41 17.23 4.08 1.23
CA LEU A 41 16.36 4.62 2.28
C LEU A 41 14.99 5.01 1.71
N ALA A 42 14.95 5.67 0.55
CA ALA A 42 13.70 6.03 -0.14
C ALA A 42 12.94 4.78 -0.60
N GLY A 43 13.60 3.80 -1.22
CA GLY A 43 12.97 2.54 -1.64
C GLY A 43 12.43 1.73 -0.46
N GLY A 44 13.18 1.65 0.64
CA GLY A 44 12.73 0.99 1.87
C GLY A 44 11.55 1.68 2.53
N ILE A 45 11.55 3.02 2.58
CA ILE A 45 10.45 3.82 3.13
C ILE A 45 9.20 3.70 2.23
N VAL A 46 9.36 3.85 0.92
CA VAL A 46 8.25 3.73 -0.05
C VAL A 46 7.66 2.32 0.01
N GLY A 47 8.47 1.27 0.02
CA GLY A 47 7.99 -0.11 0.13
C GLY A 47 7.25 -0.37 1.45
N SER A 48 7.77 0.11 2.57
CA SER A 48 7.08 0.02 3.87
C SER A 48 5.73 0.74 3.85
N ILE A 49 5.68 1.98 3.37
CA ILE A 49 4.45 2.77 3.31
C ILE A 49 3.44 2.13 2.35
N LEU A 50 3.88 1.63 1.20
CA LEU A 50 3.02 0.99 0.21
C LEU A 50 2.35 -0.27 0.76
N SER A 51 3.07 -1.06 1.56
CA SER A 51 2.52 -2.25 2.22
C SER A 51 1.41 -1.92 3.23
N ILE A 52 1.61 -0.86 4.01
CA ILE A 52 0.63 -0.37 5.00
C ILE A 52 -0.60 0.19 4.29
N ILE A 53 -0.39 0.97 3.23
CA ILE A 53 -1.47 1.53 2.40
C ILE A 53 -2.30 0.40 1.77
N GLY A 54 -1.66 -0.63 1.22
CA GLY A 54 -2.35 -1.77 0.62
C GLY A 54 -3.28 -2.49 1.63
N ILE A 55 -2.79 -2.75 2.84
CA ILE A 55 -3.60 -3.35 3.91
C ILE A 55 -4.76 -2.44 4.34
N LEU A 56 -4.51 -1.12 4.41
CA LEU A 56 -5.51 -0.13 4.81
C LEU A 56 -6.66 -0.07 3.80
N PHE A 57 -6.34 -0.02 2.51
CA PHE A 57 -7.32 -0.04 1.43
C PHE A 57 -8.12 -1.34 1.41
N PHE A 58 -7.48 -2.48 1.69
CA PHE A 58 -8.17 -3.76 1.81
C PHE A 58 -9.20 -3.76 2.96
N ILE A 59 -8.82 -3.24 4.14
CA ILE A 59 -9.73 -3.13 5.29
C ILE A 59 -10.93 -2.21 4.98
N LEU A 60 -10.68 -1.07 4.31
CA LEU A 60 -11.75 -0.15 3.90
C LEU A 60 -12.72 -0.79 2.90
N MET A 61 -12.20 -1.57 1.95
CA MET A 61 -13.02 -2.31 0.99
C MET A 61 -13.91 -3.34 1.71
N VAL A 62 -13.36 -4.10 2.66
CA VAL A 62 -14.14 -5.05 3.47
C VAL A 62 -15.19 -4.32 4.30
N TYR A 63 -14.85 -3.20 4.93
CA TYR A 63 -15.78 -2.40 5.72
C TYR A 63 -16.94 -1.84 4.87
N GLY A 64 -16.64 -1.29 3.69
CA GLY A 64 -17.66 -0.83 2.73
C GLY A 64 -18.57 -1.97 2.26
N GLY A 65 -18.00 -3.16 2.04
CA GLY A 65 -18.75 -4.38 1.72
C GLY A 65 -19.69 -4.82 2.84
N PHE A 66 -19.23 -4.80 4.10
CA PHE A 66 -20.08 -5.11 5.26
C PHE A 66 -21.19 -4.09 5.45
N LEU A 67 -20.91 -2.80 5.25
CA LEU A 67 -21.90 -1.73 5.33
C LEU A 67 -22.97 -1.91 4.26
N TRP A 68 -22.57 -2.24 3.03
CA TRP A 68 -23.48 -2.51 1.93
C TRP A 68 -24.34 -3.77 2.17
N MET A 69 -23.74 -4.86 2.63
CA MET A 69 -24.46 -6.11 2.94
C MET A 69 -25.42 -5.97 4.14
N THR A 70 -25.10 -5.11 5.11
CA THR A 70 -25.90 -4.91 6.33
C THR A 70 -26.99 -3.86 6.17
N ALA A 71 -27.08 -3.20 5.01
CA ALA A 71 -27.97 -2.06 4.80
C ALA A 71 -29.48 -2.40 4.89
N ARG A 72 -29.90 -3.67 4.87
CA ARG A 72 -31.28 -4.14 5.18
C ARG A 72 -32.43 -3.37 4.50
N GLY A 73 -32.18 -2.71 3.36
CA GLY A 73 -33.18 -1.90 2.64
C GLY A 73 -33.16 -0.40 2.93
N ASP A 74 -32.25 0.10 3.77
CA ASP A 74 -31.97 1.53 3.92
C ASP A 74 -31.11 2.02 2.74
N GLU A 75 -31.72 2.78 1.83
CA GLU A 75 -31.05 3.28 0.62
C GLU A 75 -29.81 4.12 0.95
N GLY A 76 -29.83 4.88 2.05
CA GLY A 76 -28.70 5.70 2.48
C GLY A 76 -27.48 4.88 2.90
N GLN A 77 -27.69 3.74 3.57
CA GLN A 77 -26.59 2.82 3.91
C GLN A 77 -26.11 2.01 2.70
N VAL A 78 -27.00 1.70 1.76
CA VAL A 78 -26.63 1.08 0.48
C VAL A 78 -25.71 2.01 -0.31
N GLU A 79 -26.08 3.28 -0.44
CA GLU A 79 -25.30 4.29 -1.17
C GLU A 79 -23.95 4.54 -0.51
N LYS A 80 -23.92 4.75 0.81
CA LYS A 80 -22.65 4.89 1.56
C LYS A 80 -21.72 3.68 1.42
N GLY A 81 -22.27 2.47 1.44
CA GLY A 81 -21.48 1.24 1.24
C GLY A 81 -20.86 1.20 -0.16
N LYS A 82 -21.64 1.50 -1.19
CA LYS A 82 -21.17 1.59 -2.58
C LYS A 82 -20.10 2.67 -2.76
N ASP A 83 -20.34 3.87 -2.25
CA ASP A 83 -19.39 4.98 -2.35
C ASP A 83 -18.06 4.64 -1.66
N THR A 84 -18.12 3.97 -0.51
CA THR A 84 -16.91 3.52 0.19
C THR A 84 -16.11 2.51 -0.64
N ILE A 85 -16.78 1.57 -1.29
CA ILE A 85 -16.13 0.58 -2.17
C ILE A 85 -15.53 1.27 -3.39
N ILE A 86 -16.27 2.19 -4.03
CA ILE A 86 -15.79 2.93 -5.21
C ILE A 86 -14.57 3.79 -4.84
N ALA A 87 -14.62 4.50 -3.71
CA ALA A 87 -13.50 5.28 -3.21
C ALA A 87 -12.27 4.41 -2.91
N ALA A 88 -12.47 3.21 -2.34
CA ALA A 88 -11.39 2.26 -2.09
C ALA A 88 -10.75 1.76 -3.40
N ILE A 89 -11.55 1.47 -4.43
CA ILE A 89 -11.06 1.05 -5.76
C ILE A 89 -10.28 2.18 -6.43
N ILE A 90 -10.80 3.41 -6.41
CA ILE A 90 -10.12 4.57 -7.01
C ILE A 90 -8.78 4.81 -6.32
N GLY A 91 -8.73 4.77 -4.99
CA GLY A 91 -7.47 4.95 -4.27
C GLY A 91 -6.46 3.85 -4.57
N MET A 92 -6.90 2.59 -4.70
CA MET A 92 -6.02 1.49 -5.13
C MET A 92 -5.49 1.72 -6.55
N ALA A 93 -6.34 2.18 -7.47
CA ALA A 93 -5.93 2.50 -8.84
C ALA A 93 -4.89 3.64 -8.88
N ILE A 94 -5.05 4.67 -8.05
CA ILE A 94 -4.08 5.79 -7.95
C ILE A 94 -2.72 5.29 -7.46
N VAL A 95 -2.71 4.40 -6.47
CA VAL A 95 -1.45 3.83 -5.94
C VAL A 95 -0.72 3.03 -7.01
N LEU A 96 -1.44 2.17 -7.75
CA LEU A 96 -0.88 1.41 -8.87
C LEU A 96 -0.38 2.33 -9.99
N ALA A 97 -1.14 3.37 -10.32
CA ALA A 97 -0.77 4.36 -11.33
C ALA A 97 0.49 5.14 -10.92
N SER A 98 0.60 5.55 -9.66
CA SER A 98 1.77 6.24 -9.12
C SER A 98 3.04 5.39 -9.24
N TYR A 99 2.94 4.10 -8.92
CA TYR A 99 4.05 3.16 -9.08
C TYR A 99 4.42 2.96 -10.55
N ALA A 100 3.43 2.79 -11.44
CA ALA A 100 3.65 2.66 -12.87
C ALA A 100 4.34 3.90 -13.47
N ILE A 101 3.92 5.11 -13.08
CA ILE A 101 4.56 6.36 -13.51
C ILE A 101 6.00 6.43 -13.01
N THR A 102 6.25 6.05 -11.75
CA THR A 102 7.60 6.05 -11.17
C THR A 102 8.52 5.15 -12.01
N VAL A 103 8.12 3.90 -12.25
CA VAL A 103 8.90 2.96 -13.07
C VAL A 103 9.10 3.48 -14.50
N PHE A 104 8.06 4.06 -15.11
CA PHE A 104 8.15 4.61 -16.46
C PHE A 104 9.17 5.76 -16.55
N VAL A 105 9.19 6.67 -15.57
CA VAL A 105 10.14 7.80 -15.54
C VAL A 105 11.57 7.31 -15.30
N PHE A 106 11.79 6.38 -14.38
CA PHE A 106 13.13 5.86 -14.09
C PHE A 106 13.66 4.93 -15.20
N SER A 107 12.80 4.11 -15.79
CA SER A 107 13.19 3.20 -16.88
C SER A 107 13.29 3.87 -18.24
N GLY A 108 12.65 5.02 -18.44
CA GLY A 108 12.79 5.81 -19.68
C GLY A 108 14.00 6.74 -19.70
N LEU A 109 14.68 6.93 -18.56
CA LEU A 109 15.87 7.79 -18.41
C LEU A 109 17.18 6.99 -18.29
N VAL A 110 17.11 5.67 -18.16
CA VAL A 110 18.26 4.73 -18.16
C VAL A 110 18.43 4.06 -19.52
#